data_AF-A0A954A9W0-F1
#
_entry.id   AF-A0A954A9W0-F1
#
_cell.length_a   1.000
_cell.length_b   1.000
_cell.length_c   1.000
_cell.angle_alpha   90.00
_cell.angle_beta   90.00
_cell.angle_gamma   90.00
#
_symmetry.space_group_name_H-M   'P 1'
#
loop_
_entity.id
_entity.type
_entity.pdbx_description
1 polymer ?
#
loop_
_entity_poly.entity_id
_entity_poly.type
_entity_poly.pdbx_seq_one_letter_code
_entity_poly.pdbx_strand_id
1 'polypeptide(L)' 'MRRLVVCLASLFLIGGVVDAQDLEENYKKKLAKEFVKKVPWVDTLEKAQALSRKTGKPIFGYFSRSYAP' A
#
# COMPACT_ATOMS: atom_id res chain seq x y z
N MET A 1 0.14 44.94 -9.55
CA MET A 1 -0.49 43.64 -9.89
C MET A 1 0.47 42.44 -9.87
N ARG A 2 1.63 42.50 -9.20
CA ARG A 2 2.63 41.41 -9.19
C ARG A 2 2.68 40.60 -7.88
N ARG A 3 1.98 41.07 -6.84
CA ARG A 3 1.90 40.42 -5.51
C ARG A 3 0.69 39.49 -5.34
N LEU A 4 -0.30 39.56 -6.24
CA LEU A 4 -1.50 38.71 -6.19
C LEU A 4 -1.28 37.32 -6.81
N VAL A 5 -0.29 37.18 -7.69
CA VAL A 5 0.01 35.92 -8.40
C VAL A 5 0.75 34.92 -7.49
N VAL A 6 1.43 35.39 -6.44
CA VAL A 6 2.26 34.54 -5.57
C VAL A 6 1.41 33.72 -4.58
N CYS A 7 0.24 34.20 -4.17
CA CYS A 7 -0.61 33.46 -3.22
C CYS A 7 -1.34 32.26 -3.83
N LEU A 8 -1.55 32.23 -5.15
CA LEU A 8 -2.33 31.16 -5.80
C LEU A 8 -1.52 29.89 -6.03
N ALA A 9 -0.19 30.00 -6.11
CA ALA A 9 0.70 28.85 -6.28
C ALA A 9 0.82 27.98 -5.00
N SER A 10 0.55 28.55 -3.83
CA SER A 10 0.69 27.84 -2.53
C SER A 10 -0.47 26.89 -2.22
N LEU A 11 -1.63 27.05 -2.87
CA LEU A 11 -2.81 26.21 -2.61
C LEU A 11 -2.80 24.86 -3.34
N PHE A 12 -1.99 24.70 -4.39
CA PHE A 12 -1.98 23.45 -5.17
C PHE A 12 -1.18 22.31 -4.53
N LEU A 13 -0.33 22.60 -3.53
CA LEU A 13 0.51 21.60 -2.85
C LEU A 13 -0.22 20.79 -1.76
N ILE A 14 -1.42 21.19 -1.35
CA ILE A 14 -2.11 20.57 -0.21
C ILE A 14 -3.03 19.40 -0.65
N GLY A 15 -3.51 19.41 -1.90
CA GLY A 15 -4.49 18.43 -2.38
C GLY A 15 -3.97 16.99 -2.52
N GLY A 16 -2.67 16.79 -2.77
CA GLY A 16 -2.09 15.46 -2.99
C GLY A 16 -1.62 14.72 -1.72
N VAL A 17 -1.54 15.41 -0.58
CA VAL A 17 -1.00 14.83 0.67
C VAL A 17 -2.06 14.04 1.44
N VAL A 18 -3.34 14.43 1.33
CA VAL A 18 -4.44 13.80 2.08
C VAL A 18 -4.70 12.36 1.61
N ASP A 19 -4.63 12.11 0.30
CA ASP A 19 -4.93 10.80 -0.29
C ASP A 19 -3.83 9.76 0.01
N ALA A 20 -2.56 10.18 0.01
CA ALA A 20 -1.43 9.30 0.31
C ALA A 20 -1.38 8.86 1.80
N GLN A 21 -1.84 9.70 2.72
CA GLN A 21 -1.90 9.38 4.15
C GLN A 21 -2.90 8.26 4.45
N ASP A 22 -4.06 8.27 3.79
CA ASP A 22 -5.12 7.27 4.00
C ASP A 22 -4.69 5.87 3.52
N LEU A 23 -3.96 5.79 2.40
CA LEU A 23 -3.46 4.52 1.87
C LEU A 23 -2.46 3.84 2.82
N GLU A 24 -1.53 4.59 3.41
CA GLU A 24 -0.56 4.05 4.36
C GLU A 24 -1.24 3.60 5.67
N GLU A 25 -2.21 4.37 6.14
CA GLU A 25 -3.00 4.01 7.33
C GLU A 25 -3.82 2.74 7.09
N ASN A 26 -4.48 2.63 5.94
CA ASN A 26 -5.22 1.44 5.56
C ASN A 26 -4.30 0.23 5.45
N TYR A 27 -3.10 0.40 4.89
CA TYR A 27 -2.05 -0.63 4.87
C TYR A 27 -1.71 -1.15 6.26
N LYS A 28 -1.39 -0.24 7.18
CA LYS A 28 -1.07 -0.60 8.57
C LYS A 28 -2.25 -1.31 9.26
N LYS A 29 -3.48 -0.80 9.09
CA LYS A 29 -4.70 -1.41 9.65
C LYS A 29 -4.94 -2.83 9.17
N LYS A 30 -4.70 -3.11 7.89
CA LYS A 30 -4.91 -4.43 7.30
C LYS A 30 -3.82 -5.42 7.72
N LEU A 31 -2.55 -4.98 7.80
CA LEU A 31 -1.47 -5.81 8.37
C LEU A 31 -1.71 -6.15 9.85
N ALA A 32 -2.40 -5.27 10.59
CA ALA A 32 -2.75 -5.51 11.98
C ALA A 32 -3.87 -6.55 12.17
N LYS A 33 -4.56 -7.00 11.12
CA LYS A 33 -5.65 -7.98 11.22
C LYS A 33 -5.12 -9.37 11.58
N GLU A 34 -5.83 -10.06 12.47
CA GLU A 34 -5.41 -11.35 13.02
C GLU A 34 -5.13 -12.42 11.96
N PHE A 35 -5.89 -12.47 10.86
CA PHE A 35 -5.64 -13.45 9.80
C PHE A 35 -4.30 -13.22 9.09
N VAL A 36 -3.82 -11.97 9.00
CA VAL A 36 -2.52 -11.67 8.37
C VAL A 36 -1.40 -12.16 9.29
N LYS A 37 -1.53 -11.98 10.61
CA LYS A 37 -0.53 -12.40 11.59
C LYS A 37 -0.41 -13.91 11.75
N LYS A 38 -1.45 -14.68 11.42
CA LYS A 38 -1.48 -16.15 11.59
C LYS A 38 -0.50 -16.90 10.69
N VAL A 39 -0.03 -16.29 9.60
CA VAL A 39 0.81 -16.96 8.60
C VAL A 39 1.92 -16.00 8.15
N PRO A 40 3.16 -16.49 7.95
CA PRO A 40 4.22 -15.67 7.37
C PRO A 40 3.99 -15.46 5.86
N TRP A 41 3.32 -14.37 5.50
CA TRP A 41 3.08 -14.01 4.10
C TRP A 41 4.37 -13.59 3.39
N VAL A 42 4.42 -13.87 2.08
CA VAL A 42 5.40 -13.25 1.18
C VAL A 42 4.69 -12.27 0.26
N ASP A 43 5.38 -11.19 -0.04
CA ASP A 43 4.86 -9.99 -0.72
C ASP A 43 5.20 -9.94 -2.21
N THR A 44 5.96 -10.91 -2.71
CA THR A 44 6.51 -10.94 -4.07
C THR A 44 6.35 -12.32 -4.68
N LEU A 45 6.12 -12.35 -5.99
CA LEU A 45 5.93 -13.59 -6.74
C LEU A 45 7.21 -14.43 -6.74
N GLU A 46 8.37 -13.80 -6.85
CA GLU A 46 9.68 -14.46 -6.87
C GLU A 46 9.92 -15.23 -5.56
N LYS A 47 9.62 -14.62 -4.40
CA LYS A 47 9.72 -15.28 -3.10
C LYS A 47 8.74 -16.44 -2.98
N ALA A 48 7.49 -16.25 -3.44
CA ALA A 48 6.48 -17.31 -3.44
C ALA A 48 6.89 -18.51 -4.31
N GLN A 49 7.43 -18.25 -5.50
CA GLN A 49 7.96 -19.28 -6.39
C GLN A 49 9.18 -20.00 -5.81
N ALA A 50 10.10 -19.27 -5.19
CA ALA A 50 11.26 -19.87 -4.53
C ALA A 50 10.85 -20.80 -3.38
N LEU A 51 9.89 -20.38 -2.55
CA LEU A 51 9.32 -21.21 -1.48
C LEU A 51 8.56 -22.42 -2.02
N SER A 52 7.76 -22.24 -3.08
CA SER A 52 7.03 -23.34 -3.71
C SER A 52 7.99 -24.40 -4.26
N ARG A 53 9.05 -23.99 -4.97
CA ARG A 53 10.11 -24.91 -5.45
C ARG A 53 10.83 -25.61 -4.31
N LYS A 54 11.14 -24.89 -3.22
CA LYS A 54 11.84 -25.45 -2.04
C LYS A 54 10.97 -26.44 -1.26
N THR A 55 9.67 -26.20 -1.16
CA THR A 55 8.76 -26.95 -0.28
C THR A 55 7.88 -27.96 -1.01
N GLY A 56 7.80 -27.88 -2.34
CA GLY A 56 6.85 -28.67 -3.14
C GLY A 56 5.38 -28.28 -2.95
N LYS A 57 5.10 -27.16 -2.27
CA LYS A 57 3.73 -26.72 -1.96
C LYS A 57 3.18 -25.76 -3.02
N PRO A 58 1.86 -25.79 -3.30
CA PRO A 58 1.24 -24.83 -4.21
C PRO A 58 1.28 -23.40 -3.63
N ILE A 59 1.24 -22.41 -4.52
CA ILE A 59 1.15 -21.01 -4.15
C ILE A 59 -0.32 -20.62 -3.97
N PHE A 60 -0.67 -20.09 -2.81
CA PHE A 60 -1.95 -19.45 -2.56
C PHE A 60 -1.77 -17.93 -2.48
N GLY A 61 -2.34 -17.22 -3.45
CA GLY A 61 -2.32 -15.76 -3.52
C GLY A 61 -3.61 -15.17 -2.98
N TYR A 62 -3.50 -14.13 -2.15
CA TYR A 62 -4.63 -13.32 -1.70
C TYR A 62 -4.45 -11.89 -2.20
N PHE A 63 -5.31 -11.48 -3.13
CA PHE A 63 -5.31 -10.14 -3.72
C PHE A 63 -6.50 -9.36 -3.19
N SER A 64 -6.25 -8.18 -2.63
CA SER A 64 -7.32 -7.26 -2.24
C SER A 64 -6.99 -5.85 -2.69
N ARG A 65 -7.97 -5.14 -3.23
CA ARG A 65 -7.87 -3.71 -3.57
C ARG A 65 -8.03 -2.79 -2.35
N SER A 66 -7.79 -3.28 -1.14
CA SER A 66 -8.01 -2.52 0.11
C SER A 66 -7.10 -1.29 0.29
N TYR A 67 -6.22 -1.02 -0.67
CA TYR A 67 -5.33 0.14 -0.76
C TYR A 67 -5.33 0.76 -2.17
N ALA A 68 -6.36 0.47 -2.98
CA ALA A 68 -6.55 1.19 -4.24
C ALA A 68 -7.34 2.47 -3.93
N PRO A 69 -6.89 3.65 -4.39
CA PRO A 69 -7.72 4.85 -4.37
C PRO A 69 -9.02 4.63 -5.15
#